data_AF-A0A848TNA4-F1
#
_entry.id   AF-A0A848TNA4-F1
#
_cell.length_a   1.000
_cell.length_b   1.000
_cell.length_c   1.000
_cell.angle_alpha   90.00
_cell.angle_beta   90.00
_cell.angle_gamma   90.00
#
_symmetry.space_group_name_H-M   'P 1'
#
loop_
_entity.id
_entity.type
_entity.pdbx_description
1 polymer ?
#
loop_
_entity_poly.entity_id
_entity_poly.type
_entity_poly.pdbx_seq_one_letter_code
_entity_poly.pdbx_strand_id
1 'polypeptide(L)' 'MDGNGRWAQARGKPRLFGHHAGAKRVREIVEACPDLGVKYLTIFAFSTENWQRTQAEVSGLMK' A
#
# COMPACT_ATOMS: atom_id res chain seq x y z
N MET A 1 3.74 -2.70 1.02
CA MET A 1 4.22 -2.66 -0.38
C MET A 1 4.86 -1.31 -0.65
N ASP A 2 6.01 -1.30 -1.32
CA ASP A 2 6.75 -0.07 -1.62
C ASP A 2 6.36 0.52 -2.99
N GLY A 3 6.66 1.80 -3.20
CA GLY A 3 6.51 2.47 -4.49
C GLY A 3 5.19 3.19 -4.72
N ASN A 4 4.16 2.98 -3.89
CA ASN A 4 2.84 3.60 -4.02
C ASN A 4 2.89 5.12 -4.21
N GLY A 5 3.60 5.84 -3.32
CA GLY A 5 3.74 7.29 -3.41
C GLY A 5 4.48 7.76 -4.68
N ARG A 6 5.56 7.06 -5.06
CA ARG A 6 6.33 7.35 -6.29
C ARG A 6 5.49 7.12 -7.55
N TRP A 7 4.73 6.03 -7.58
CA TRP A 7 3.83 5.68 -8.68
C TRP A 7 2.74 6.74 -8.91
N ALA A 8 2.19 7.31 -7.83
CA ALA A 8 1.22 8.39 -7.91
C ALA A 8 1.87 9.72 -8.36
N GLN A 9 3.03 10.07 -7.80
CA GLN A 9 3.76 11.28 -8.18
C GLN A 9 4.15 11.29 -9.67
N ALA A 10 4.61 10.15 -10.20
CA ALA A 10 4.91 9.98 -11.63
C ALA A 10 3.69 10.22 -12.56
N ARG A 11 2.47 10.25 -12.00
CA ARG A 11 1.20 10.49 -12.70
C ARG A 11 0.58 11.85 -12.34
N GLY A 12 1.32 12.72 -11.65
CA GLY A 12 0.81 14.01 -11.17
C GLY A 12 -0.31 13.88 -10.15
N LYS A 13 -0.37 12.75 -9.41
CA LYS A 13 -1.40 12.49 -8.39
C LYS A 13 -0.83 12.59 -6.97
N PRO A 14 -1.66 12.93 -5.96
CA PRO A 14 -1.26 12.89 -4.56
C PRO A 14 -0.80 11.49 -4.12
N ARG A 15 0.14 11.41 -3.19
CA ARG A 15 0.70 10.12 -2.72
C ARG A 15 -0.38 9.16 -2.19
N LEU A 16 -1.39 9.69 -1.50
CA LEU A 16 -2.52 8.92 -0.96
C LEU A 16 -3.28 8.15 -2.06
N PHE A 17 -3.39 8.71 -3.27
CA PHE A 17 -3.98 8.03 -4.42
C PHE A 17 -3.24 6.72 -4.75
N GLY A 18 -1.91 6.76 -4.69
CA GLY A 18 -1.08 5.57 -4.88
C GLY A 18 -1.26 4.53 -3.77
N HIS A 19 -1.49 4.96 -2.54
CA HIS A 19 -1.77 4.05 -1.43
C HIS A 19 -3.11 3.33 -1.58
N HIS A 20 -4.17 4.02 -2.04
CA HIS A 20 -5.44 3.38 -2.38
C HIS A 20 -5.29 2.37 -3.52
N ALA A 21 -4.53 2.73 -4.57
CA ALA A 21 -4.22 1.80 -5.66
C ALA A 21 -3.45 0.57 -5.15
N GLY A 22 -2.48 0.79 -4.25
CA GLY A 22 -1.75 -0.28 -3.57
C GLY A 22 -2.66 -1.20 -2.75
N ALA A 23 -3.62 -0.65 -2.01
CA ALA A 23 -4.58 -1.45 -1.24
C ALA A 23 -5.46 -2.32 -2.15
N LYS A 24 -5.92 -1.79 -3.29
CA LYS A 24 -6.64 -2.59 -4.30
C LYS A 24 -5.77 -3.72 -4.84
N ARG A 25 -4.50 -3.43 -5.15
CA ARG A 25 -3.55 -4.45 -5.64
C ARG A 25 -3.28 -5.54 -4.60
N VAL A 26 -3.18 -5.20 -3.31
CA VAL A 26 -3.07 -6.19 -2.23
C VAL A 26 -4.26 -7.13 -2.23
N ARG A 27 -5.49 -6.60 -2.38
CA ARG A 27 -6.70 -7.43 -2.45
C ARG A 27 -6.61 -8.43 -3.59
N GLU A 28 -6.26 -7.98 -4.80
CA GLU A 28 -6.09 -8.86 -5.97
C GLU A 28 -5.06 -9.98 -5.71
N ILE A 29 -3.95 -9.67 -5.04
CA ILE A 29 -2.91 -10.67 -4.69
C ILE A 29 -3.45 -11.69 -3.67
N VAL A 30 -4.11 -11.22 -2.61
CA VAL A 30 -4.69 -12.08 -1.58
C VAL A 30 -5.74 -13.02 -2.19
N GLU A 31 -6.58 -12.52 -3.10
CA GLU A 31 -7.59 -13.30 -3.81
C GLU A 31 -6.97 -14.36 -4.72
N ALA A 32 -5.80 -14.11 -5.32
CA ALA A 32 -5.10 -15.07 -6.16
C ALA A 32 -4.33 -16.15 -5.38
N CYS A 33 -4.01 -15.93 -4.10
CA CYS A 33 -3.19 -16.85 -3.31
C CYS A 33 -3.74 -18.29 -3.21
N PRO A 34 -5.05 -18.52 -2.94
CA PRO A 34 -5.60 -19.86 -2.81
C PRO A 34 -5.45 -20.71 -4.09
N ASP A 35 -5.74 -20.12 -5.25
CA ASP A 35 -5.67 -20.79 -6.56
C ASP A 35 -4.24 -21.22 -6.91
N LEU A 36 -3.25 -20.50 -6.37
CA LEU A 36 -1.83 -20.78 -6.53
C LEU A 36 -1.26 -21.67 -5.41
N GLY A 37 -2.09 -22.14 -4.48
CA GLY A 37 -1.66 -22.97 -3.34
C GLY A 37 -0.84 -22.24 -2.28
N VAL A 38 -0.86 -20.90 -2.27
CA VAL A 38 -0.15 -20.09 -1.27
C VAL A 38 -0.94 -20.09 0.04
N LYS A 39 -0.40 -20.78 1.05
CA LYS A 39 -1.06 -20.94 2.36
C LYS A 39 -0.82 -19.78 3.33
N TYR A 40 0.29 -19.07 3.16
CA TYR A 40 0.69 -17.97 4.04
C TYR A 40 1.23 -16.81 3.22
N LEU A 41 0.71 -15.62 3.48
CA LEU A 41 1.16 -14.37 2.88
C LEU A 41 1.33 -13.33 4.00
N THR A 42 2.54 -12.80 4.16
CA THR A 42 2.83 -11.71 5.10
C THR A 42 3.09 -10.43 4.31
N ILE A 43 2.31 -9.39 4.56
CA ILE A 43 2.44 -8.11 3.87
C ILE A 43 2.96 -7.06 4.84
N PHE A 44 4.05 -6.40 4.46
CA PHE A 44 4.51 -5.24 5.21
C PHE A 44 3.72 -3.99 4.78
N ALA A 45 2.69 -3.66 5.56
CA ALA A 45 1.77 -2.56 5.27
C ALA A 45 2.25 -1.21 5.83
N PHE A 46 2.82 -1.20 7.04
CA PHE A 46 3.29 0.01 7.73
C PHE A 46 4.45 -0.34 8.68
N SER A 47 5.52 0.46 8.65
CA SER A 47 6.70 0.28 9.53
C SER A 47 6.75 1.34 10.63
N THR A 48 7.57 1.09 11.66
CA THR A 48 7.88 2.07 12.72
C THR A 48 8.44 3.38 12.16
N GLU A 49 9.22 3.32 11.09
CA GLU A 49 9.81 4.49 10.43
C GLU A 49 8.77 5.29 9.65
N ASN A 50 7.62 4.70 9.30
CA ASN A 50 6.57 5.41 8.57
C ASN A 50 5.88 6.49 9.42
N TRP A 51 6.05 6.46 10.75
CA TRP A 51 5.64 7.55 11.64
C TRP A 51 6.40 8.86 11.39
N GLN A 52 7.57 8.82 10.76
CA GLN A 52 8.37 10.02 10.44
C GLN A 52 7.84 10.76 9.19
N ARG A 53 6.81 10.24 8.51
CA ARG A 53 6.19 10.90 7.35
C ARG A 53 5.30 12.06 7.80
N THR A 54 4.85 12.88 6.83
CA THR A 54 3.97 14.00 7.13
C THR A 54 2.69 13.53 7.81
N GLN A 55 2.22 14.30 8.79
CA GLN A 55 1.04 13.92 9.58
C GLN A 55 -0.19 13.68 8.70
N ALA A 56 -0.36 14.48 7.64
CA ALA A 56 -1.42 14.30 6.65
C ALA A 56 -1.34 12.95 5.90
N GLU A 57 -0.13 12.47 5.56
CA GLU A 57 0.04 11.16 4.92
C GLU A 57 -0.26 10.04 5.91
N VAL A 58 0.22 10.14 7.16
CA VAL A 58 -0.04 9.13 8.21
C VAL A 58 -1.52 9.05 8.55
N SER A 59 -2.19 10.18 8.78
CA SER A 59 -3.64 10.22 9.05
C SER A 59 -4.47 9.71 7.88
N GLY A 60 -4.01 9.87 6.65
CA GLY A 60 -4.65 9.29 5.47
C GLY A 60 -4.49 7.77 5.35
N LEU A 61 -3.43 7.20 5.91
CA LEU A 61 -3.19 5.75 5.92
C LEU A 61 -3.92 5.01 7.03
N MET A 62 -4.23 5.70 8.14
CA MET A 62 -4.89 5.13 9.32
C MET A 62 -6.41 5.28 9.30
N LYS A 63 -6.98 5.85 8.23
CA LYS A 63 -8.42 5.90 7.95
C LYS A 63 -8.81 4.78 7.00
#